data_AF-A0A4Q3VDB9-F1
#
_entry.id   AF-A0A4Q3VDB9-F1
#
_cell.length_a   1.000
_cell.length_b   1.000
_cell.length_c   1.000
_cell.angle_alpha   90.00
_cell.angle_beta   90.00
_cell.angle_gamma   90.00
#
_symmetry.space_group_name_H-M   'P 1'
#
loop_
_entity.id
_entity.type
_entity.pdbx_description
1 polymer ?
#
loop_
_entity_poly.entity_id
_entity_poly.type
_entity_poly.pdbx_seq_one_letter_code
_entity_poly.pdbx_strand_id
1 'polypeptide(L)'
;MPFIDARELPRDSEIASDLMIIGAGMAGLALAREWANSGFKVALLESGGRAFDPEVQELYRGEGVMRAPDNADKPFENYAYDSRRRMLGGSGNVWGGKCVALDPADFEQRDWIPDSG
;
A
#
# COMPACT_ATOMS: atom_id res chain seq x y z
N MET A 1 -11.03 -1.84 -16.62
CA MET A 1 -9.78 -2.61 -16.54
C MET A 1 -10.16 -4.04 -16.20
N PRO A 2 -9.72 -5.04 -16.98
CA PRO A 2 -9.88 -6.45 -16.61
C PRO A 2 -9.13 -6.72 -15.29
N PHE A 3 -9.71 -7.54 -14.43
CA PHE A 3 -9.02 -8.10 -13.27
C PHE A 3 -8.55 -9.50 -13.66
N ILE A 4 -7.25 -9.76 -13.56
CA ILE A 4 -6.63 -11.01 -13.98
C ILE A 4 -6.00 -11.64 -12.73
N ASP A 5 -6.33 -12.92 -12.46
CA ASP A 5 -5.65 -13.68 -11.42
C ASP A 5 -4.32 -14.20 -11.97
N ALA A 6 -3.21 -13.66 -11.45
CA ALA A 6 -1.88 -14.03 -11.91
C ALA A 6 -1.53 -15.51 -11.62
N ARG A 7 -2.24 -16.17 -10.70
CA ARG A 7 -2.05 -17.60 -10.40
C ARG A 7 -2.56 -18.52 -11.51
N GLU A 8 -3.43 -18.01 -12.37
CA GLU A 8 -3.95 -18.73 -13.53
C GLU A 8 -3.11 -18.50 -14.79
N LEU A 9 -2.14 -17.59 -14.74
CA LEU A 9 -1.24 -17.33 -15.86
C LEU A 9 -0.18 -18.44 -15.97
N PRO A 10 0.23 -18.82 -17.19
CA PRO A 10 1.41 -19.65 -17.37
C PRO A 10 2.62 -19.05 -16.68
N ARG A 11 3.50 -19.92 -16.17
CA ARG A 11 4.78 -19.48 -15.62
C ARG A 11 5.55 -18.67 -16.68
N ASP A 12 6.26 -17.64 -16.21
CA ASP A 12 7.04 -16.72 -17.05
C ASP A 12 6.20 -15.90 -18.06
N SER A 13 4.89 -15.77 -17.81
CA SER A 13 4.03 -14.84 -18.56
C SER A 13 4.54 -13.41 -18.45
N GLU A 14 4.64 -12.73 -19.59
CA GLU A 14 5.05 -11.33 -19.66
C GLU A 14 3.86 -10.40 -19.48
N ILE A 15 4.00 -9.40 -18.60
CA ILE A 15 3.03 -8.31 -18.44
C ILE A 15 3.62 -7.04 -19.06
N ALA A 16 3.42 -6.88 -20.37
CA ALA A 16 3.89 -5.70 -21.10
C ALA A 16 3.04 -4.46 -20.76
N SER A 17 3.67 -3.44 -20.21
CA SER A 17 3.05 -2.15 -19.86
C SER A 17 4.05 -1.02 -20.01
N ASP A 18 3.55 0.19 -20.28
CA ASP A 18 4.39 1.40 -20.29
C ASP A 18 4.61 1.94 -18.87
N LEU A 19 3.65 1.66 -17.96
CA LEU A 19 3.71 1.99 -16.54
C LEU A 19 3.22 0.79 -15.71
N MET A 20 4.07 0.32 -14.79
CA MET A 20 3.73 -0.71 -13.82
C MET A 20 3.62 -0.10 -12.41
N ILE A 21 2.47 -0.27 -11.78
CA ILE A 21 2.20 0.18 -10.42
C ILE A 21 2.12 -1.06 -9.53
N ILE A 22 2.93 -1.10 -8.48
CA ILE A 22 2.94 -2.20 -7.50
C ILE A 22 2.17 -1.77 -6.26
N GLY A 23 1.07 -2.48 -5.98
CA GLY A 23 0.15 -2.25 -4.87
C GLY A 23 -1.12 -1.53 -5.31
N ALA A 24 -2.27 -2.20 -5.18
CA ALA A 24 -3.59 -1.64 -5.48
C ALA A 24 -4.27 -1.01 -4.26
N GLY A 25 -3.47 -0.35 -3.40
CA GLY A 25 -3.97 0.51 -2.33
C GLY A 25 -4.46 1.87 -2.83
N MET A 26 -4.82 2.77 -1.91
CA MET A 26 -5.36 4.10 -2.24
C MET A 26 -4.46 4.89 -3.21
N ALA A 27 -3.15 4.95 -2.94
CA ALA A 27 -2.20 5.67 -3.80
C ALA A 27 -2.06 5.02 -5.19
N GLY A 28 -1.90 3.69 -5.25
CA GLY A 28 -1.78 2.98 -6.52
C GLY A 28 -3.03 3.06 -7.38
N LEU A 29 -4.21 3.01 -6.76
CA LEU A 29 -5.50 3.22 -7.45
C LEU A 29 -5.68 4.65 -7.92
N ALA A 30 -5.25 5.65 -7.14
CA ALA A 30 -5.26 7.05 -7.57
C ALA A 30 -4.38 7.24 -8.81
N LEU A 31 -3.13 6.77 -8.77
CA LEU A 31 -2.22 6.80 -9.93
C LEU A 31 -2.80 6.06 -11.14
N ALA A 32 -3.28 4.83 -10.96
CA ALA A 32 -3.85 4.06 -12.06
C ALA A 32 -5.06 4.76 -12.71
N ARG A 33 -5.86 5.50 -11.91
CA ARG A 33 -6.98 6.29 -12.42
C ARG A 33 -6.54 7.53 -13.19
N GLU A 34 -5.56 8.28 -12.70
CA GLU A 34 -5.02 9.44 -13.41
C GLU A 34 -4.46 9.04 -14.78
N TRP A 35 -3.79 7.89 -14.86
CA TRP A 35 -3.19 7.41 -16.10
C TRP A 35 -4.15 6.61 -16.99
N ALA A 36 -5.37 6.29 -16.54
CA ALA A 36 -6.30 5.39 -17.26
C ALA A 36 -6.68 5.88 -18.67
N ASN A 37 -6.67 7.20 -18.90
CA ASN A 37 -7.03 7.82 -20.18
C ASN A 37 -5.86 8.56 -20.85
N SER A 38 -4.63 8.30 -20.39
CA SER A 38 -3.42 8.98 -20.85
C SER A 38 -2.86 8.45 -22.18
N GLY A 39 -3.44 7.35 -22.71
CA GLY A 39 -2.92 6.62 -23.87
C GLY A 39 -1.83 5.59 -23.54
N PHE A 40 -1.30 5.60 -22.31
CA PHE A 40 -0.35 4.61 -21.83
C PHE A 40 -1.04 3.29 -21.43
N LYS A 41 -0.35 2.17 -21.64
CA LYS A 41 -0.72 0.85 -21.10
C LYS A 41 -0.28 0.79 -19.65
N VAL A 42 -1.25 0.91 -18.74
CA VAL A 42 -0.99 0.86 -17.29
C VAL A 42 -1.32 -0.53 -16.74
N ALA A 43 -0.37 -1.15 -16.04
CA ALA A 43 -0.57 -2.36 -15.26
C ALA A 43 -0.55 -2.04 -13.77
N LEU A 44 -1.50 -2.59 -13.02
CA LEU A 44 -1.57 -2.51 -11.57
C LEU A 44 -1.48 -3.92 -10.99
N LEU A 45 -0.45 -4.20 -10.21
CA LEU A 45 -0.23 -5.49 -9.56
C LEU A 45 -0.58 -5.40 -8.08
N GLU A 46 -1.34 -6.38 -7.59
CA GLU A 46 -1.70 -6.51 -6.18
C GLU A 46 -1.39 -7.92 -5.71
N SER A 47 -0.86 -8.02 -4.48
CA SER A 47 -0.54 -9.29 -3.84
C SER A 47 -1.76 -10.14 -3.51
N GLY A 48 -2.91 -9.50 -3.24
CA GLY A 48 -4.16 -10.15 -2.91
C GLY A 48 -5.26 -10.04 -3.96
N GLY A 49 -6.42 -10.60 -3.63
CA GLY A 49 -7.59 -10.63 -4.50
C GLY A 49 -8.55 -9.45 -4.32
N ARG A 50 -9.78 -9.64 -4.79
CA ARG A 50 -10.89 -8.68 -4.59
C ARG A 50 -11.48 -8.74 -3.18
N ALA A 51 -11.32 -9.88 -2.51
CA ALA A 51 -11.78 -10.13 -1.16
C ALA A 51 -10.59 -10.38 -0.24
N PHE A 52 -10.83 -10.29 1.07
CA PHE A 52 -9.85 -10.64 2.07
C PHE A 52 -9.51 -12.14 1.98
N ASP A 53 -8.22 -12.45 1.95
CA ASP A 53 -7.69 -13.81 1.97
C ASP A 53 -6.74 -13.93 3.17
N PRO A 54 -7.09 -14.74 4.21
CA PRO A 54 -6.25 -14.92 5.37
C PRO A 54 -4.86 -15.44 5.03
N GLU A 55 -4.73 -16.37 4.07
CA GLU A 55 -3.45 -16.99 3.73
C GLU A 55 -2.51 -15.97 3.10
N VAL A 56 -3.02 -15.11 2.21
CA VAL A 56 -2.24 -14.02 1.65
C VAL A 56 -1.91 -12.99 2.74
N GLN A 57 -2.85 -12.68 3.64
CA GLN A 57 -2.64 -11.72 4.73
C GLN A 57 -1.54 -12.16 5.70
N GLU A 58 -1.34 -13.47 5.92
CA GLU A 58 -0.25 -14.01 6.76
C GLU A 58 1.13 -13.52 6.31
N LEU A 59 1.30 -13.14 5.04
CA LEU A 59 2.55 -12.54 4.55
C LEU A 59 2.85 -11.15 5.15
N TYR A 60 1.90 -10.53 5.88
CA TYR A 60 2.17 -9.34 6.70
C TYR A 60 2.66 -9.67 8.11
N ARG A 61 2.70 -10.95 8.51
CA ARG A 61 3.36 -11.31 9.77
C ARG A 61 4.84 -10.98 9.68
N GLY A 62 5.30 -10.31 10.71
CA GLY A 62 6.68 -9.90 10.86
C GLY A 62 6.89 -9.38 12.27
N GLU A 63 8.14 -9.40 12.70
CA GLU A 63 8.55 -8.86 14.00
C GLU A 63 9.21 -7.50 13.79
N GLY A 64 9.09 -6.62 14.78
CA GLY A 64 9.69 -5.30 14.72
C GLY A 64 9.72 -4.67 16.10
N VAL A 65 10.46 -3.56 16.20
CA VAL A 65 10.54 -2.75 17.41
C VAL A 65 10.26 -1.31 17.04
N MET A 66 9.31 -0.69 17.71
CA MET A 66 9.08 0.75 17.64
C MET A 66 10.11 1.46 18.52
N ARG A 67 10.83 2.40 17.92
CA ARG A 67 11.84 3.22 18.59
C ARG A 67 11.49 4.69 18.46
N ALA A 68 11.70 5.43 19.53
CA ALA A 68 11.64 6.88 19.53
C ALA A 68 12.70 7.43 20.51
N PRO A 69 13.26 8.62 20.26
CA PRO A 69 14.15 9.28 21.22
C PRO A 69 13.49 9.35 22.61
N ASP A 70 14.28 9.13 23.66
CA ASP A 70 13.87 9.19 25.07
C ASP A 70 12.71 8.26 25.48
N ASN A 71 12.34 7.29 24.63
CA ASN A 71 11.31 6.30 24.91
C ASN A 71 11.91 4.89 24.96
N ALA A 72 11.34 4.03 25.80
CA ALA A 72 11.68 2.62 25.79
C ALA A 72 11.23 1.95 24.49
N ASP A 73 12.07 1.09 23.94
CA ASP A 73 11.74 0.21 22.80
C ASP A 73 10.44 -0.55 23.09
N LYS A 74 9.51 -0.55 22.13
CA LYS A 74 8.24 -1.29 22.23
C LYS A 74 8.14 -2.33 21.12
N PRO A 75 7.58 -3.52 21.39
CA PRO A 75 7.33 -4.48 20.33
C PRO A 75 6.35 -3.89 19.30
N PHE A 76 6.61 -4.14 18.02
CA PHE A 76 5.70 -3.78 16.93
C PHE A 76 4.49 -4.73 16.84
N GLU A 77 4.55 -5.87 17.56
CA GLU A 77 3.51 -6.90 17.64
C GLU A 77 2.97 -7.28 16.25
N ASN A 78 1.66 -7.54 16.13
CA ASN A 78 0.99 -7.87 14.88
C ASN A 78 0.54 -6.63 14.08
N TYR A 79 1.12 -5.45 14.34
CA TYR A 79 0.58 -4.20 13.81
C TYR A 79 0.49 -4.17 12.27
N ALA A 80 1.48 -4.72 11.55
CA ALA A 80 1.42 -4.82 10.09
C ALA A 80 0.25 -5.69 9.62
N TYR A 81 -0.02 -6.80 10.31
CA TYR A 81 -1.13 -7.70 10.00
C TYR A 81 -2.48 -7.04 10.27
N ASP A 82 -2.61 -6.26 11.35
CA ASP A 82 -3.89 -5.67 11.75
C ASP A 82 -4.24 -4.39 10.98
N SER A 83 -3.23 -3.57 10.65
CA SER A 83 -3.40 -2.22 10.06
C SER A 83 -3.26 -2.17 8.53
N ARG A 84 -2.80 -3.26 7.90
CA ARG A 84 -2.61 -3.35 6.45
C ARG A 84 -3.52 -4.41 5.84
N ARG A 85 -3.79 -4.32 4.54
CA ARG A 85 -4.58 -5.34 3.82
C ARG A 85 -3.96 -5.63 2.47
N ARG A 86 -3.83 -6.93 2.17
CA ARG A 86 -3.44 -7.44 0.85
C ARG A 86 -4.70 -7.79 0.07
N MET A 87 -5.27 -6.78 -0.58
CA MET A 87 -6.43 -6.91 -1.45
C MET A 87 -6.60 -5.61 -2.24
N LEU A 88 -7.43 -5.64 -3.28
CA LEU A 88 -7.83 -4.44 -4.00
C LEU A 88 -8.41 -3.38 -3.03
N GLY A 89 -7.87 -2.16 -3.06
CA GLY A 89 -8.17 -1.06 -2.13
C GLY A 89 -7.19 -0.96 -0.95
N GLY A 90 -6.39 -1.99 -0.70
CA GLY A 90 -5.39 -2.04 0.37
C GLY A 90 -5.98 -1.68 1.74
N SER A 91 -5.21 -0.95 2.55
CA SER A 91 -5.66 -0.46 3.88
C SER A 91 -6.93 0.41 3.83
N GLY A 92 -7.34 0.91 2.66
CA GLY A 92 -8.62 1.61 2.51
C GLY A 92 -9.82 0.77 2.94
N ASN A 93 -9.72 -0.56 2.90
CA ASN A 93 -10.79 -1.48 3.35
C ASN A 93 -10.96 -1.54 4.88
N VAL A 94 -10.00 -1.05 5.67
CA VAL A 94 -10.05 -1.06 7.15
C VAL A 94 -9.74 0.30 7.78
N TRP A 95 -9.49 1.30 6.95
CA TRP A 95 -9.28 2.66 7.41
C TRP A 95 -10.59 3.27 7.92
N GLY A 96 -10.50 3.98 9.05
CA GLY A 96 -11.66 4.60 9.71
C GLY A 96 -12.25 5.83 9.03
N GLY A 97 -11.90 6.14 7.78
CA GLY A 97 -12.56 7.19 6.99
C GLY A 97 -12.15 8.63 7.27
N LYS A 98 -11.19 8.88 8.18
CA LYS A 98 -10.74 10.25 8.52
C LYS A 98 -9.94 10.89 7.39
N CYS A 99 -10.62 11.66 6.54
CA CYS A 99 -10.02 12.43 5.46
C CYS A 99 -10.05 13.92 5.83
N VAL A 100 -8.88 14.48 6.17
CA VAL A 100 -8.71 15.90 6.50
C VAL A 100 -7.51 16.41 5.71
N ALA A 101 -7.60 17.65 5.22
CA ALA A 101 -6.44 18.29 4.60
C ALA A 101 -5.32 18.42 5.63
N LEU A 102 -4.08 18.27 5.18
CA LEU A 102 -2.92 18.58 6.00
C LEU A 102 -2.89 20.09 6.29
N ASP A 103 -2.47 20.45 7.49
CA ASP A 103 -2.26 21.85 7.88
C ASP A 103 -0.90 22.33 7.35
N PRO A 104 -0.70 23.64 7.14
CA PRO A 104 0.61 24.16 6.73
C PRO A 104 1.77 23.72 7.64
N ALA A 105 1.51 23.55 8.94
CA ALA A 105 2.48 23.08 9.92
C ALA A 105 2.94 21.62 9.71
N ASP A 106 2.17 20.80 8.98
CA ASP A 106 2.58 19.44 8.63
C ASP A 106 3.76 19.44 7.64
N PHE A 107 3.90 20.52 6.86
CA PHE A 107 4.97 20.73 5.86
C PHE A 107 6.15 21.58 6.39
N GLU A 108 6.14 21.94 7.68
CA GLU A 108 7.23 22.70 8.29
C GLU A 108 8.38 21.79 8.72
N GLN A 109 9.61 22.16 8.33
CA GLN A 109 10.83 21.50 8.79
C GLN A 109 11.00 21.67 10.31
N ARG A 110 11.42 20.59 10.97
CA ARG A 110 11.67 20.52 12.42
C ARG A 110 13.12 20.11 12.65
N ASP A 111 13.89 20.97 13.32
CA ASP A 111 15.32 20.75 13.59
C ASP A 111 15.63 19.45 14.34
N TRP A 112 14.64 18.89 15.03
CA TRP A 112 14.74 17.68 15.85
C TRP A 112 14.21 16.41 15.15
N ILE A 113 13.68 16.49 13.93
CA ILE A 113 13.24 15.35 13.13
C ILE A 113 13.96 15.38 11.78
N PRO A 114 14.89 14.45 11.50
CA PRO A 114 15.51 14.31 10.18
C PRO A 114 14.46 14.16 9.08
N ASP A 115 14.69 14.81 7.93
CA ASP A 115 13.82 14.77 6.75
C ASP A 115 12.35 15.17 7.00
N SER A 116 12.12 16.06 7.97
CA SER A 116 10.81 16.67 8.20
C SER A 116 10.56 17.89 7.30
N GLY A 117 9.28 18.16 7.04
CA GLY A 117 8.83 19.19 6.10
C GLY A 117 8.45 18.60 4.74
#